data_AF-A0A0F3L6A1-F1
#
_entry.id   AF-A0A0F3L6A1-F1
#
_cell.length_a   1.000
_cell.length_b   1.000
_cell.length_c   1.000
_cell.angle_alpha   90.00
_cell.angle_beta   90.00
_cell.angle_gamma   90.00
#
_symmetry.space_group_name_H-M   'P 1'
#
loop_
_entity.id
_entity.type
_entity.pdbx_description
1 polymer ?
#
loop_
_entity_poly.entity_id
_entity_poly.type
_entity_poly.pdbx_seq_one_letter_code
_entity_poly.pdbx_strand_id
1 'polypeptide(L)' 'MARADVTAAQVLADPAASFALKAVLMAWRRRDPIDAANDARLLRDLLEDEADQRLVGICDDRG' A
#
# COMPACT_ATOMS: atom_id res chain seq x y z
N MET A 1 -11.76 20.69 -6.52
CA MET A 1 -10.44 20.73 -5.87
C MET A 1 -9.56 19.70 -6.57
N ALA A 2 -8.52 20.14 -7.27
CA ALA A 2 -7.59 19.22 -7.92
C ALA A 2 -6.78 18.54 -6.81
N ARG A 3 -6.98 17.24 -6.60
CA ARG A 3 -6.09 16.43 -5.78
C ARG A 3 -4.73 16.51 -6.46
N ALA A 4 -3.66 16.76 -5.70
CA ALA A 4 -2.31 16.62 -6.23
C ALA A 4 -2.11 15.12 -6.49
N ASP A 5 -2.61 14.67 -7.65
CA ASP A 5 -2.73 13.26 -7.99
C ASP A 5 -1.33 12.74 -8.32
N VAL A 6 -0.65 12.23 -7.30
CA VAL A 6 0.52 11.38 -7.49
C VAL A 6 0.10 10.22 -8.37
N THR A 7 0.60 10.20 -9.59
CA THR A 7 0.31 9.17 -10.58
C THR A 7 1.17 7.93 -10.32
N ALA A 8 0.69 6.76 -10.77
CA ALA A 8 1.50 5.55 -10.74
C ALA A 8 2.85 5.73 -11.45
N ALA A 9 2.89 6.50 -12.55
CA ALA A 9 4.13 6.80 -13.26
C ALA A 9 5.14 7.56 -12.40
N GLN A 10 4.68 8.55 -11.62
CA GLN A 10 5.54 9.29 -10.68
C GLN A 10 6.08 8.36 -9.58
N VAL A 11 5.26 7.48 -9.00
CA VAL A 11 5.70 6.52 -7.99
C VAL A 11 6.72 5.54 -8.55
N LEU A 12 6.54 5.06 -9.78
CA LEU A 12 7.50 4.15 -10.42
C LEU A 12 8.87 4.82 -10.68
N ALA A 13 8.85 6.11 -11.04
CA ALA A 13 10.05 6.90 -11.29
C ALA A 13 10.76 7.35 -9.99
N ASP A 14 10.07 7.41 -8.87
CA ASP A 14 10.63 7.86 -7.59
C ASP A 14 11.61 6.83 -7.00
N PRO A 15 12.92 7.13 -6.88
CA PRO A 15 13.90 6.19 -6.30
C PRO A 15 13.67 5.91 -4.81
N ALA A 16 12.95 6.78 -4.08
CA ALA A 16 12.64 6.58 -2.67
C ALA A 16 11.44 5.64 -2.45
N ALA A 17 10.61 5.42 -3.46
CA ALA A 17 9.49 4.48 -3.37
C ALA A 17 9.98 3.03 -3.29
N SER A 18 9.38 2.25 -2.40
CA SER A 18 9.81 0.87 -2.14
C SER A 18 9.64 -0.03 -3.38
N PHE A 19 10.57 -0.97 -3.58
CA PHE A 19 10.49 -1.93 -4.67
C PHE A 19 9.21 -2.76 -4.63
N ALA A 20 8.72 -3.11 -3.44
CA ALA A 20 7.47 -3.85 -3.26
C ALA A 20 6.26 -3.06 -3.78
N LEU A 21 6.15 -1.77 -3.46
CA LEU A 21 5.07 -0.92 -3.96
C LEU A 21 5.12 -0.80 -5.49
N LYS A 22 6.33 -0.61 -6.06
CA LYS A 22 6.51 -0.55 -7.51
C LYS A 22 6.12 -1.86 -8.18
N ALA A 23 6.44 -3.01 -7.58
CA ALA A 23 6.06 -4.32 -8.10
C ALA A 23 4.53 -4.49 -8.17
N VAL A 24 3.80 -4.07 -7.13
CA VAL A 24 2.32 -4.07 -7.14
C VAL A 24 1.78 -3.18 -8.27
N LEU A 25 2.28 -1.95 -8.39
CA LEU A 25 1.86 -1.03 -9.45
C LEU A 25 2.14 -1.58 -10.86
N MET A 26 3.30 -2.21 -11.07
CA MET A 26 3.65 -2.86 -12.34
C MET A 26 2.75 -4.06 -12.65
N ALA A 27 2.48 -4.91 -11.65
CA ALA A 27 1.65 -6.09 -11.79
C ALA A 27 0.19 -5.73 -12.11
N TRP A 28 -0.35 -4.69 -11.46
CA TRP A 28 -1.75 -4.29 -11.62
C TRP A 28 -2.00 -3.34 -12.78
N ARG A 29 -0.96 -2.87 -13.48
CA ARG A 29 -1.09 -1.96 -14.63
C ARG A 29 -2.02 -2.48 -15.74
N ARG A 30 -2.20 -3.79 -15.85
CA ARG A 30 -3.06 -4.46 -16.84
C ARG A 30 -4.37 -5.00 -16.25
N ARG A 31 -4.63 -4.81 -14.95
CA ARG A 31 -5.89 -5.23 -14.31
C ARG A 31 -7.00 -4.23 -14.60
N ASP A 32 -8.23 -4.70 -14.43
CA ASP A 32 -9.38 -3.81 -14.33
C ASP A 32 -9.15 -2.80 -13.17
N PRO A 33 -9.34 -1.49 -13.40
CA PRO A 33 -9.09 -0.49 -12.38
C PRO A 33 -9.98 -0.59 -11.13
N ILE A 34 -11.22 -1.10 -11.25
CA ILE A 34 -12.14 -1.27 -10.12
C ILE A 34 -11.67 -2.42 -9.25
N ASP A 35 -11.31 -3.55 -9.86
CA ASP A 35 -10.77 -4.71 -9.13
C ASP A 35 -9.45 -4.36 -8.44
N ALA A 36 -8.52 -3.71 -9.14
CA ALA A 36 -7.25 -3.28 -8.56
C ALA A 36 -7.44 -2.31 -7.38
N ALA A 37 -8.43 -1.43 -7.45
CA ALA A 37 -8.75 -0.52 -6.33
C ALA A 37 -9.37 -1.27 -5.14
N ASN A 38 -10.19 -2.30 -5.38
CA ASN A 38 -10.73 -3.13 -4.31
C ASN A 38 -9.64 -3.98 -3.64
N ASP A 39 -8.76 -4.60 -4.43
CA ASP A 39 -7.60 -5.34 -3.93
C ASP A 39 -6.67 -4.43 -3.11
N ALA A 40 -6.45 -3.18 -3.55
CA ALA A 40 -5.65 -2.20 -2.82
C ALA A 40 -6.23 -1.89 -1.43
N ARG A 41 -7.57 -1.76 -1.32
CA ARG A 41 -8.24 -1.51 -0.04
C ARG A 41 -8.07 -2.69 0.89
N LEU A 42 -8.31 -3.91 0.40
CA LEU A 42 -8.12 -5.12 1.19
C LEU A 42 -6.66 -5.27 1.66
N LEU A 43 -5.70 -5.01 0.77
CA LEU A 43 -4.28 -5.05 1.11
C LEU A 43 -3.93 -4.04 2.22
N ARG A 44 -4.46 -2.82 2.14
CA ARG A 44 -4.28 -1.81 3.19
C ARG A 44 -4.82 -2.31 4.51
N ASP A 45 -6.07 -2.77 4.54
CA ASP A 45 -6.75 -3.18 5.77
C ASP A 45 -5.96 -4.31 6.47
N LEU A 46 -5.47 -5.30 5.70
CA LEU A 46 -4.63 -6.38 6.24
C LEU A 46 -3.30 -5.89 6.83
N LEU A 47 -2.65 -4.92 6.18
CA LEU A 47 -1.38 -4.37 6.66
C LEU A 47 -1.57 -3.50 7.90
N GLU A 48 -2.68 -2.77 7.99
CA GLU A 48 -3.07 -2.00 9.17
C GLU A 48 -3.34 -2.94 10.35
N ASP A 49 -4.14 -3.99 10.15
CA ASP A 49 -4.40 -5.01 11.18
C ASP A 49 -3.11 -5.68 11.67
N GLU A 50 -2.18 -6.00 10.77
CA GLU A 50 -0.88 -6.60 11.12
C GLU A 50 0.02 -5.62 11.90
N ALA A 51 0.01 -4.35 11.53
CA ALA A 51 0.75 -3.31 12.25
C ALA A 51 0.18 -3.11 13.66
N ASP A 52 -1.14 -3.03 13.80
CA ASP A 52 -1.82 -2.86 15.08
C ASP A 52 -1.54 -4.04 16.02
N GLN A 53 -1.62 -5.29 15.51
CA GLN A 53 -1.27 -6.48 16.29
C GLN A 53 0.16 -6.45 16.81
N ARG A 54 1.12 -6.01 15.98
CA ARG A 54 2.51 -5.87 16.41
C ARG A 54 2.67 -4.81 17.49
N LEU A 55 1.97 -3.69 17.38
CA LEU A 55 2.03 -2.62 18.37
C LEU A 55 1.41 -3.04 19.70
N VAL A 56 0.30 -3.78 19.68
CA VAL A 56 -0.31 -4.35 20.90
C VAL A 56 0.63 -5.36 21.56
N GLY A 57 1.20 -6.29 20.81
CA GLY A 57 2.15 -7.27 21.36
C GLY A 57 3.40 -6.62 21.97
N ILE A 58 3.91 -5.53 21.38
CA ILE A 58 5.03 -4.76 21.95
C ILE A 58 4.65 -4.06 23.27
N CYS A 59 3.38 -3.71 23.47
CA CYS A 59 2.90 -3.13 24.73
C CYS A 59 2.73 -4.20 25.82
N ASP A 60 2.29 -5.42 25.47
CA ASP A 60 2.13 -6.53 26.40
C ASP A 60 3.48 -7.09 26.89
N ASP A 61 4.52 -7.11 26.05
CA ASP A 61 5.86 -7.61 26.40
C ASP A 61 6.69 -6.63 27.29
N ARG A 62 6.17 -5.45 27.63
CA ARG A 62 6.83 -4.45 28.51
C ARG A 62 6.23 -4.36 29.91
N GLY A 63 5.32 -5.28 30.27
CA GLY A 63 4.72 -5.40 31.60
C GLY A 63 5.53 -6.23 32.59
#